data_AF-A0A9D7QJC9-F1
#
_entry.id   AF-A0A9D7QJC9-F1
#
_cell.length_a   1.000
_cell.length_b   1.000
_cell.length_c   1.000
_cell.angle_alpha   90.00
_cell.angle_beta   90.00
_cell.angle_gamma   90.00
#
_symmetry.space_group_name_H-M   'P 1'
#
loop_
_entity.id
_entity.type
_entity.pdbx_description
1 polymer ?
#
loop_
_entity_poly.entity_id
_entity_poly.type
_entity_poly.pdbx_seq_one_letter_code
_entity_poly.pdbx_strand_id
1 'polypeptide(L)' 'MAWELLFGSDIGLMSLGVIVGVLVIGVVMGKMYANKIDEESRRFGK' A
#
# COMPACT_ATOMS: atom_id res chain seq x y z
N MET A 1 -6.54 -14.48 20.17
CA MET A 1 -6.68 -13.17 19.50
C MET A 1 -6.39 -13.36 18.02
N ALA A 2 -6.94 -12.52 17.12
CA ALA A 2 -6.61 -12.62 15.69
C ALA A 2 -5.09 -12.50 15.41
N TRP A 3 -4.35 -11.79 16.27
CA TRP A 3 -2.89 -11.72 16.22
C TRP A 3 -2.18 -13.06 16.40
N GLU A 4 -2.63 -13.88 17.34
CA GLU A 4 -2.09 -15.24 17.55
C GLU A 4 -2.35 -16.14 16.33
N LEU A 5 -3.49 -15.94 15.65
CA LEU A 5 -3.83 -16.68 14.44
C LEU A 5 -3.03 -16.21 13.21
N LEU A 6 -2.73 -14.92 13.11
CA LEU A 6 -1.96 -14.34 12.01
C LEU A 6 -0.48 -14.67 12.09
N PHE A 7 0.10 -14.76 13.29
CA PHE A 7 1.52 -15.03 13.48
C PHE A 7 1.85 -16.47 13.90
N GLY A 8 0.87 -17.22 14.40
CA GLY A 8 1.05 -18.60 14.88
C GLY A 8 0.63 -19.68 13.90
N SER A 9 0.17 -19.33 12.69
CA SER A 9 -0.30 -20.28 11.67
C SER A 9 0.27 -19.94 10.29
N ASP A 10 0.61 -20.97 9.51
CA ASP A 10 1.10 -20.85 8.13
C ASP A 10 0.14 -20.06 7.23
N ILE A 11 -1.17 -20.26 7.42
CA ILE A 11 -2.23 -19.53 6.72
C ILE A 11 -2.24 -18.06 7.17
N GLY A 12 -2.04 -17.82 8.46
CA GLY A 12 -1.92 -16.48 9.04
C GLY A 12 -0.79 -15.69 8.38
N LEU A 13 0.40 -16.28 8.29
CA LEU A 13 1.58 -15.64 7.70
C LEU A 13 1.42 -15.39 6.19
N MET A 14 0.84 -16.35 5.45
CA MET A 14 0.51 -16.16 4.04
C MET A 14 -0.49 -15.01 3.84
N SER A 15 -1.54 -14.95 4.66
CA SER A 15 -2.53 -13.86 4.60
C SER A 15 -1.92 -12.50 4.98
N LEU A 16 -1.00 -12.47 5.95
CA LEU A 16 -0.27 -11.28 6.34
C LEU A 16 0.59 -10.74 5.17
N GLY A 17 1.25 -11.63 4.43
CA GLY A 17 2.01 -11.26 3.23
C GLY A 17 1.14 -10.58 2.17
N VAL A 18 -0.06 -11.10 1.92
CA VAL A 18 -1.03 -10.50 0.98
C VAL A 18 -1.48 -9.12 1.46
N ILE A 19 -1.82 -8.99 2.75
CA ILE A 19 -2.25 -7.72 3.34
C ILE A 19 -1.16 -6.65 3.19
N VAL A 20 0.09 -6.99 3.54
CA VAL A 20 1.23 -6.10 3.36
C VAL A 20 1.44 -5.75 1.89
N GLY A 21 1.31 -6.72 0.98
CA GLY A 21 1.41 -6.49 -0.47
C GLY A 21 0.39 -5.47 -0.98
N VAL A 22 -0.88 -5.60 -0.59
CA VAL A 22 -1.93 -4.64 -0.96
C VAL A 22 -1.65 -3.24 -0.40
N LEU A 23 -1.19 -3.15 0.84
CA LEU A 23 -0.83 -1.86 1.46
C LEU A 23 0.32 -1.18 0.71
N VAL A 24 1.36 -1.93 0.34
CA VAL A 24 2.49 -1.40 -0.44
C VAL A 24 2.02 -0.89 -1.79
N ILE A 25 1.18 -1.64 -2.51
CA ILE A 25 0.61 -1.21 -3.80
C ILE A 25 -0.21 0.07 -3.63
N GLY A 26 -1.07 0.14 -2.61
CA GLY A 26 -1.86 1.33 -2.31
C GLY A 26 -0.99 2.57 -2.07
N VAL A 27 0.08 2.43 -1.28
CA VAL A 27 1.03 3.53 -1.02
C VAL A 27 1.79 3.93 -2.28
N VAL A 28 2.28 2.98 -3.07
CA VAL A 28 2.99 3.27 -4.34
C VAL A 28 2.08 4.00 -5.32
N MET A 29 0.86 3.50 -5.51
CA MET A 29 -0.12 4.13 -6.40
C MET A 29 -0.49 5.52 -5.90
N GLY A 30 -0.78 5.69 -4.60
CA GLY A 30 -1.07 6.98 -3.99
C GLY A 30 0.06 7.99 -4.21
N LYS A 31 1.32 7.57 -4.02
CA LYS A 31 2.50 8.40 -4.27
C LYS A 31 2.65 8.77 -5.75
N MET A 32 2.44 7.83 -6.66
CA MET A 32 2.49 8.10 -8.11
C MET A 32 1.41 9.09 -8.54
N TYR A 33 0.17 8.94 -8.05
CA TYR A 33 -0.91 9.87 -8.36
C TYR A 33 -0.67 11.26 -7.77
N ALA A 34 -0.21 11.36 -6.51
CA ALA A 34 0.14 12.64 -5.90
C ALA A 34 1.25 13.36 -6.68
N ASN A 35 2.27 12.63 -7.11
CA ASN A 35 3.34 13.20 -7.94
C ASN A 35 2.84 13.66 -9.31
N LYS A 36 1.93 12.91 -9.95
CA LYS A 36 1.31 13.35 -11.22
C LYS A 36 0.48 14.62 -11.04
N ILE A 37 -0.26 14.74 -9.94
CA ILE A 37 -1.04 15.94 -9.62
C ILE A 37 -0.10 17.14 -9.40
N ASP A 38 1.03 16.94 -8.72
CA ASP A 38 2.04 18.01 -8.54
C ASP A 38 2.71 18.39 -9.88
N GLU A 39 3.03 17.42 -10.74
CA GLU A 39 3.55 17.68 -12.09
C GLU A 39 2.55 18.44 -12.97
N GLU A 40 1.27 18.06 -12.96
CA GLU A 40 0.22 18.78 -13.66
C GLU A 40 0.01 20.18 -13.08
N SER A 41 -0.01 20.30 -11.75
CA SER A 41 -0.13 21.61 -11.07
C SER A 41 1.03 22.53 -11.42
N ARG A 42 2.26 22.02 -11.55
CA ARG A 42 3.43 22.79 -12.00
C ARG A 42 3.37 23.15 -13.48
N ARG A 43 2.83 22.27 -14.33
CA ARG A 43 2.62 22.55 -15.76
C ARG A 43 1.51 23.58 -16.01
N PHE A 44 0.47 23.60 -15.17
CA PHE A 44 -0.67 24.52 -15.29
C PHE A 44 -0.53 25.78 -14.41
N GLY A 45 0.50 25.84 -13.56
CA GLY A 45 0.70 26.87 -12.53
C GLY A 45 2.03 27.62 -12.62
N LYS A 46 2.51 27.88 -13.84
CA LYS A 46 3.27 29.06 -14.28
C LYS A 46 3.39 29.03 -15.80
#